data_AF-A0A939TUD7-F1
#
_entry.id   AF-A0A939TUD7-F1
#
_cell.length_a   1.000
_cell.length_b   1.000
_cell.length_c   1.000
_cell.angle_alpha   90.00
_cell.angle_beta   90.00
_cell.angle_gamma   90.00
#
_symmetry.space_group_name_H-M   'P 1'
#
loop_
_entity.id
_entity.type
_entity.pdbx_description
1 polymer ?
#
loop_
_entity_poly.entity_id
_entity_poly.type
_entity_poly.pdbx_seq_one_letter_code
_entity_poly.pdbx_strand_id
1 'polypeptide(L)'
;MVGQSIDIHRLNLEELLGVVSIYPWYAGARLELCSRMAHAGTLSDRELSEAALYMGSRRILSELVRQNRNADYSDASVSTLLQNVMQPAEAAQEVPAQQEETPQEFARRIFVVGGDYFSKEEYKAARREGDNIFPSFATSDREDLPLETPRDDFDLCTETLAQIYAEQGYFDEARQIYSKLSLLYPEKSVYFAALIEKLDKN
;
A
#
# COMPACT_ATOMS: atom_id res chain seq x y z
N MET A 1 12.60 -42.26 22.96
CA MET A 1 13.26 -41.06 23.50
C MET A 1 12.16 -40.11 23.91
N VAL A 2 11.98 -39.87 25.21
CA VAL A 2 11.02 -38.87 25.69
C VAL A 2 11.60 -37.53 25.26
N GLY A 3 11.03 -36.91 24.22
CA GLY A 3 11.43 -35.58 23.80
C GLY A 3 11.17 -34.64 24.96
N GLN A 4 12.21 -33.99 25.47
CA GLN A 4 12.05 -32.93 26.45
C GLN A 4 11.28 -31.80 25.77
N SER A 5 10.02 -31.58 26.19
CA SER A 5 9.24 -30.44 25.74
C SER A 5 9.84 -29.17 26.34
N ILE A 6 10.14 -28.19 25.49
CA ILE A 6 10.72 -26.92 25.90
C ILE A 6 9.57 -25.93 26.13
N ASP A 7 9.46 -25.44 27.36
CA ASP A 7 8.46 -24.43 27.75
C ASP A 7 8.93 -23.03 27.36
N ILE A 8 8.36 -22.46 26.29
CA ILE A 8 8.76 -21.15 25.74
C ILE A 8 8.65 -19.99 26.74
N HIS A 9 7.74 -20.08 27.71
CA HIS A 9 7.55 -19.02 28.71
C HIS A 9 8.70 -18.95 29.73
N ARG A 10 9.49 -20.02 29.88
CA ARG A 10 10.62 -20.06 30.82
C ARG A 10 11.94 -19.61 30.21
N LEU A 11 12.00 -19.46 28.88
CA LEU A 11 13.21 -19.08 28.16
C LEU A 11 13.61 -17.64 28.44
N ASN A 12 14.90 -17.36 28.32
CA ASN A 12 15.45 -16.00 28.27
C ASN A 12 15.16 -15.32 26.92
N LEU A 13 15.32 -13.99 26.85
CA LEU A 13 15.09 -13.23 25.61
C LEU A 13 15.99 -13.69 24.46
N GLU A 14 17.27 -13.98 24.76
CA GLU A 14 18.25 -14.47 23.77
C GLU A 14 17.93 -15.88 23.29
N GLU A 15 17.54 -16.77 24.21
CA GLU A 15 17.14 -18.15 23.87
C GLU A 15 15.89 -18.14 22.99
N LEU A 16 14.93 -17.27 23.31
CA LEU A 16 13.71 -17.10 22.53
C LEU A 16 14.01 -16.54 21.14
N LEU A 17 14.95 -15.61 21.03
CA LEU A 17 15.46 -15.11 19.75
C LEU A 17 16.13 -16.23 18.94
N GLY A 18 16.88 -17.12 19.60
CA GLY A 18 17.43 -18.34 19.00
C GLY A 18 16.34 -19.29 18.48
N VAL A 19 15.26 -19.48 19.24
CA VAL A 19 14.11 -20.28 18.77
C VAL A 19 13.45 -19.65 17.54
N VAL A 20 13.29 -18.33 17.53
CA VAL A 20 12.68 -17.59 16.42
C VAL A 20 13.56 -17.64 15.16
N SER A 21 14.89 -17.63 15.30
CA SER A 21 15.80 -17.74 14.15
C SER A 21 15.79 -19.13 13.52
N ILE A 22 15.69 -20.18 14.34
CA ILE A 22 15.60 -21.58 13.88
C ILE A 22 14.21 -21.88 13.31
N TYR A 23 13.16 -21.33 13.92
CA TYR A 23 11.76 -21.56 13.54
C TYR A 23 11.02 -20.25 13.22
N PRO A 24 11.28 -19.64 12.05
CA PRO A 24 10.69 -18.35 11.71
C PRO A 24 9.16 -18.33 11.70
N TRP A 25 8.52 -19.44 11.37
CA TRP A 25 7.05 -19.54 11.26
C TRP A 25 6.34 -19.83 12.59
N TYR A 26 7.09 -19.97 13.69
CA TYR A 26 6.51 -20.25 15.00
C TYR A 26 5.97 -18.97 15.65
N ALA A 27 4.70 -18.68 15.38
CA ALA A 27 4.04 -17.44 15.83
C ALA A 27 4.04 -17.27 17.36
N GLY A 28 3.93 -18.36 18.14
CA GLY A 28 3.90 -18.30 19.61
C GLY A 28 5.18 -17.71 20.21
N ALA A 29 6.36 -18.19 19.78
CA ALA A 29 7.63 -17.64 20.26
C ALA A 29 7.83 -16.18 19.84
N ARG A 30 7.42 -15.80 18.62
CA ARG A 30 7.52 -14.41 18.17
C ARG A 30 6.63 -13.47 18.96
N LEU A 31 5.41 -13.89 19.30
CA LEU A 31 4.51 -13.09 20.11
C LEU A 31 5.05 -12.90 21.53
N GLU A 32 5.58 -13.96 22.15
CA GLU A 32 6.25 -13.86 23.44
C GLU A 32 7.46 -12.91 23.38
N LEU A 33 8.26 -12.99 22.32
CA LEU A 33 9.42 -12.13 22.12
C LEU A 33 8.98 -10.66 21.95
N CYS A 34 8.03 -10.39 21.07
CA CYS A 34 7.47 -9.05 20.89
C CYS A 34 6.81 -8.50 22.16
N SER A 35 6.09 -9.34 22.91
CA SER A 35 5.48 -8.96 24.19
C SER A 35 6.53 -8.53 25.21
N ARG A 36 7.60 -9.31 25.37
CA ARG A 36 8.70 -8.97 26.30
C ARG A 36 9.47 -7.75 25.85
N MET A 37 9.78 -7.62 24.57
CA MET A 37 10.43 -6.42 24.02
C MET A 37 9.54 -5.18 24.16
N ALA A 38 8.22 -5.33 24.05
CA ALA A 38 7.28 -4.25 24.32
C ALA A 38 7.36 -3.85 25.80
N HIS A 39 7.23 -4.80 26.73
CA HIS A 39 7.33 -4.51 28.17
C HIS A 39 8.68 -3.91 28.56
N ALA A 40 9.77 -4.30 27.90
CA ALA A 40 11.09 -3.71 28.07
C ALA A 40 11.25 -2.32 27.40
N GLY A 41 10.30 -1.91 26.56
CA GLY A 41 10.35 -0.66 25.80
C GLY A 41 11.35 -0.65 24.65
N THR A 42 11.92 -1.81 24.29
CA THR A 42 12.94 -1.95 23.24
C THR A 42 12.34 -2.29 21.88
N LEU A 43 11.05 -2.64 21.82
CA LEU A 43 10.37 -3.06 20.61
C LEU A 43 10.39 -1.96 19.54
N SER A 44 11.13 -2.21 18.47
CA SER A 44 11.27 -1.30 17.33
C SER A 44 10.26 -1.59 16.22
N ASP A 45 9.99 -0.58 15.39
CA ASP A 45 9.13 -0.74 14.20
C ASP A 45 9.70 -1.77 13.21
N ARG A 46 11.03 -1.87 13.14
CA ARG A 46 11.71 -2.89 12.32
C ARG A 46 11.37 -4.30 12.80
N GLU A 47 11.54 -4.59 14.09
CA GLU A 47 11.23 -5.91 14.67
C GLU A 47 9.75 -6.26 14.55
N LEU A 48 8.86 -5.26 14.71
CA LEU A 48 7.43 -5.42 14.46
C LEU A 48 7.13 -5.78 13.02
N SER A 49 7.75 -5.09 12.05
CA SER A 49 7.56 -5.38 10.64
C SER A 49 8.06 -6.78 10.29
N GLU A 50 9.21 -7.18 10.82
CA GLU A 50 9.76 -8.51 10.62
C GLU A 50 8.84 -9.59 11.19
N ALA A 51 8.37 -9.40 12.43
CA ALA A 51 7.43 -10.32 13.06
C ALA A 51 6.10 -10.42 12.27
N ALA A 52 5.62 -9.31 11.71
CA ALA A 52 4.39 -9.26 10.91
C ALA A 52 4.47 -10.02 9.57
N LEU A 53 5.67 -10.30 9.06
CA LEU A 53 5.85 -11.13 7.85
C LEU A 53 5.53 -12.60 8.13
N TYR A 54 5.87 -13.09 9.31
CA TYR A 54 5.78 -14.50 9.66
C TYR A 54 4.52 -14.88 10.44
N MET A 55 3.66 -13.90 10.76
CA MET A 55 2.41 -14.11 11.49
C MET A 55 1.18 -13.91 10.61
N GLY A 56 0.20 -14.80 10.76
CA GLY A 56 -1.04 -14.74 9.99
C GLY A 56 -1.98 -13.59 10.39
N SER A 57 -1.98 -13.17 11.66
CA SER A 57 -2.83 -12.07 12.15
C SER A 57 -2.00 -10.94 12.75
N ARG A 58 -2.03 -9.78 12.09
CA ARG A 58 -1.38 -8.55 12.58
C ARG A 58 -2.15 -7.87 13.70
N ARG A 59 -3.39 -8.28 13.94
CA ARG A 59 -4.25 -7.73 15.00
C ARG A 59 -3.59 -7.86 16.36
N ILE A 60 -2.99 -9.01 16.64
CA ILE A 60 -2.34 -9.32 17.93
C ILE A 60 -1.16 -8.37 18.19
N LEU A 61 -0.30 -8.16 17.19
CA LEU A 61 0.78 -7.17 17.28
C LEU A 61 0.25 -5.75 17.49
N SER A 62 -0.79 -5.37 16.76
CA SER A 62 -1.36 -4.02 16.87
C SER A 62 -1.99 -3.76 18.24
N GLU A 63 -2.66 -4.77 18.82
CA GLU A 63 -3.20 -4.69 20.17
C GLU A 63 -2.06 -4.59 21.20
N LEU A 64 -1.01 -5.39 21.04
CA LEU A 64 0.16 -5.35 21.91
C LEU A 64 0.82 -3.97 21.96
N VAL A 65 1.05 -3.34 20.80
CA VAL A 65 1.64 -2.00 20.71
C VAL A 65 0.72 -0.95 21.32
N ARG A 66 -0.60 -1.06 21.12
CA ARG A 66 -1.60 -0.11 21.65
C ARG A 66 -1.76 -0.23 23.17
N GLN A 67 -1.79 -1.44 23.71
CA GLN A 67 -1.92 -1.67 25.15
C GLN A 67 -0.75 -1.07 25.94
N ASN A 68 0.43 -1.04 25.34
CA ASN A 68 1.62 -0.50 25.98
C ASN A 68 1.80 1.00 25.71
N ARG A 69 1.35 1.50 24.55
CA ARG A 69 1.27 2.93 24.25
C ARG A 69 -0.05 3.51 24.77
N ASN A 70 -0.15 3.68 26.09
CA ASN A 70 -1.12 4.61 26.67
C ASN A 70 -0.63 6.05 26.40
N ALA A 71 -0.72 6.48 25.15
CA ALA A 71 -0.48 7.87 24.79
C ALA A 71 -1.80 8.64 24.95
N ASP A 72 -1.76 9.71 25.74
CA ASP A 72 -2.87 10.65 25.81
C ASP A 72 -2.93 11.44 24.50
N TYR A 73 -3.78 11.01 23.57
CA TYR A 73 -4.09 11.73 22.32
C TYR A 73 -5.03 12.92 22.56
N SER A 74 -5.13 13.38 23.81
CA SER A 74 -5.91 14.57 24.14
C SER A 74 -5.23 15.81 23.56
N ASP A 75 -6.04 16.76 23.10
CA ASP A 75 -5.58 18.02 22.49
C ASP A 75 -4.91 18.98 23.49
N ALA A 76 -4.67 18.53 24.73
CA ALA A 76 -4.09 19.32 25.82
C ALA A 76 -2.72 19.93 25.47
N SER A 77 -1.98 19.32 24.53
CA SER A 77 -0.64 19.76 24.11
C SER A 77 -0.60 20.44 22.73
N VAL A 78 -1.75 20.70 22.09
CA VAL A 78 -1.76 21.33 20.75
C VAL A 78 -1.25 22.76 20.80
N SER A 79 -1.59 23.54 21.82
CA SER A 79 -1.09 24.90 21.99
C SER A 79 0.44 24.95 22.11
N THR A 80 1.02 24.04 22.89
CA THR A 80 2.48 23.92 23.04
C THR A 80 3.18 23.46 21.76
N LEU A 81 2.57 22.53 21.02
CA LEU A 81 3.12 22.07 19.73
C LEU A 81 3.05 23.17 18.68
N LEU A 82 1.93 23.89 18.58
CA LEU A 82 1.79 25.04 17.69
C LEU A 82 2.78 26.14 18.05
N GLN A 83 3.01 26.40 19.34
CA GLN A 83 3.99 27.40 19.78
C GLN A 83 5.43 27.00 19.47
N ASN A 84 5.76 25.70 19.44
CA ASN A 84 7.07 25.21 19.01
C ASN A 84 7.23 25.25 17.48
N VAL A 85 6.16 24.99 16.73
CA VAL A 85 6.15 25.03 15.25
C VAL A 85 6.13 26.45 14.72
N MET A 86 5.51 27.38 15.44
CA MET A 86 5.33 28.78 15.04
C MET A 86 6.47 29.68 15.52
N GLN A 87 7.36 29.18 16.39
CA GLN A 87 8.63 29.86 16.64
C GLN A 87 9.49 29.78 15.37
N PRO A 88 9.80 30.92 14.72
CA PRO A 88 10.77 30.92 13.63
C PRO A 88 12.11 30.42 14.19
N ALA A 89 12.92 29.80 13.32
CA ALA A 89 14.21 29.17 13.62
C ALA A 89 15.31 30.11 14.18
N GLU A 90 14.95 31.21 14.82
CA GLU A 90 15.83 32.23 15.39
C GLU A 90 16.36 31.87 16.79
N ALA A 91 15.83 30.80 17.41
CA ALA A 91 16.30 30.28 18.71
C ALA A 91 17.31 29.13 18.61
N ALA A 92 17.90 28.89 17.42
CA ALA A 92 19.07 28.02 17.29
C ALA A 92 20.32 28.77 17.78
N GLN A 93 20.48 28.85 19.10
CA GLN A 93 21.79 29.15 19.70
C GLN A 93 22.77 28.04 19.34
N GLU A 94 23.97 28.47 18.97
CA GLU A 94 25.10 27.73 18.43
C GLU A 94 25.40 26.41 19.17
N VAL A 95 25.13 25.29 18.49
CA VAL A 95 25.69 23.97 18.85
C VAL A 95 26.96 23.78 18.01
N PRO A 96 28.12 23.45 18.61
CA PRO A 96 29.39 23.45 17.92
C PRO A 96 29.50 22.32 16.89
N ALA A 97 30.20 22.64 15.81
CA ALA A 97 30.39 21.85 14.60
C ALA A 97 30.84 20.40 14.84
N GLN A 98 30.01 19.45 14.39
CA GLN A 98 30.47 18.15 13.88
C GLN A 98 29.65 17.75 12.64
N GLN A 99 30.33 17.84 11.50
CA GLN A 99 30.11 17.17 10.21
C GLN A 99 28.87 17.58 9.39
N GLU A 100 29.16 18.17 8.23
CA GLU A 100 28.22 18.51 7.16
C GLU A 100 27.62 17.24 6.55
N GLU A 101 26.43 16.85 7.00
CA GLU A 101 25.48 16.16 6.14
C GLU A 101 24.55 17.22 5.54
N THR A 102 24.28 17.13 4.25
CA THR A 102 23.36 18.02 3.55
C THR A 102 22.06 18.16 4.36
N PRO A 103 21.48 19.36 4.55
CA PRO A 103 20.23 19.52 5.26
C PRO A 103 19.15 18.77 4.50
N GLN A 104 18.86 17.53 4.89
CA GLN A 104 17.68 16.83 4.42
C GLN A 104 16.51 17.50 5.13
N GLU A 105 15.84 18.42 4.43
CA GLU A 105 14.56 18.95 4.85
C GLU A 105 13.63 17.77 5.11
N PHE A 106 13.45 17.40 6.38
CA PHE A 106 12.48 16.40 6.79
C PHE A 106 11.07 17.02 6.70
N ALA A 107 10.65 17.37 5.49
CA ALA A 107 9.26 17.66 5.19
C ALA A 107 8.47 16.36 5.34
N ARG A 108 7.48 16.33 6.24
CA ARG A 108 6.55 15.20 6.37
C ARG A 108 5.80 15.05 5.04
N ARG A 109 6.18 14.08 4.23
CA ARG A 109 5.48 13.75 2.98
C ARG A 109 4.15 13.09 3.32
N ILE A 110 3.05 13.73 2.93
CA ILE A 110 1.69 13.18 3.10
C ILE A 110 1.39 12.34 1.86
N PHE A 111 1.29 11.02 2.04
CA PHE A 111 0.91 10.10 0.97
C PHE A 111 -0.60 9.91 0.95
N VAL A 112 -1.22 10.11 -0.21
CA VAL A 112 -2.64 9.79 -0.44
C VAL A 112 -2.72 8.36 -0.96
N VAL A 113 -3.58 7.54 -0.36
CA VAL A 113 -3.75 6.13 -0.76
C VAL A 113 -4.24 6.07 -2.21
N GLY A 114 -3.49 5.37 -3.06
CA GLY A 114 -3.78 5.24 -4.50
C GLY A 114 -3.21 6.36 -5.37
N GLY A 115 -2.49 7.32 -4.78
CA GLY A 115 -1.70 8.32 -5.50
C GLY A 115 -0.30 7.82 -5.87
N ASP A 116 0.47 8.68 -6.51
CA ASP A 116 1.86 8.41 -6.84
C ASP A 116 2.76 8.63 -5.61
N TYR A 117 3.56 7.62 -5.28
CA TYR A 117 4.40 7.60 -4.07
C TYR A 117 5.81 8.12 -4.32
N PHE A 118 6.19 8.32 -5.59
CA PHE A 118 7.55 8.72 -5.97
C PHE A 118 7.56 10.12 -6.57
N SER A 119 8.60 10.89 -6.28
CA SER A 119 8.82 12.18 -6.92
C SER A 119 9.31 12.01 -8.36
N LYS A 120 9.13 13.03 -9.20
CA LYS A 120 9.66 13.03 -10.59
C LYS A 120 11.17 12.78 -10.64
N GLU A 121 11.89 13.21 -9.61
CA GLU A 121 13.34 13.04 -9.50
C GLU A 121 13.70 11.60 -9.12
N GLU A 122 12.93 10.98 -8.23
CA GLU A 122 13.08 9.57 -7.87
C GLU A 122 12.82 8.64 -9.08
N TYR A 123 11.83 8.97 -9.91
CA TYR A 123 11.59 8.25 -11.17
C TYR A 123 12.77 8.36 -12.15
N LYS A 124 13.38 9.55 -12.25
CA LYS A 124 14.55 9.77 -13.11
C LYS A 124 15.76 9.01 -12.59
N ALA A 125 15.97 8.97 -11.28
CA ALA A 125 17.08 8.23 -10.67
C ALA A 125 16.94 6.70 -10.83
N ALA A 126 15.71 6.17 -10.83
CA ALA A 126 15.45 4.75 -11.02
C ALA A 126 15.57 4.30 -12.50
N ARG A 127 15.57 5.24 -13.46
CA ARG A 127 15.65 4.94 -14.89
C ARG A 127 17.07 4.55 -15.28
N ARG A 128 17.23 3.31 -15.78
CA ARG A 128 18.47 2.85 -16.41
C ARG A 128 18.37 3.02 -17.92
N GLU A 129 19.47 3.35 -18.58
CA GLU A 129 19.51 3.69 -20.02
C GLU A 129 19.06 2.57 -20.99
N GLY A 130 18.73 1.36 -20.50
CA GLY A 130 18.19 0.25 -21.30
C GLY A 130 16.82 -0.28 -20.85
N ASP A 131 16.26 0.22 -19.75
CA ASP A 131 15.01 -0.29 -19.20
C ASP A 131 13.82 0.53 -19.71
N ASN A 132 13.12 0.02 -20.72
CA ASN A 132 11.84 0.57 -21.22
C ASN A 132 10.65 0.26 -20.27
N ILE A 133 10.94 -0.08 -19.01
CA ILE A 133 9.96 -0.50 -18.00
C ILE A 133 9.02 0.66 -17.63
N PHE A 134 9.52 1.89 -17.72
CA PHE A 134 8.73 3.11 -17.57
C PHE A 134 8.43 3.67 -18.97
N PRO A 135 7.25 3.37 -19.56
CA PRO A 135 6.82 4.09 -20.75
C PRO A 135 6.84 5.59 -20.42
N SER A 136 7.14 6.44 -21.40
CA SER A 136 7.15 7.89 -21.20
C SER A 136 5.73 8.42 -20.94
N PHE A 137 5.20 8.16 -19.74
CA PHE A 137 4.00 8.80 -19.20
C PHE A 137 4.31 10.21 -18.68
N ALA A 138 5.60 10.53 -18.49
CA ALA A 138 6.09 11.85 -18.14
C ALA A 138 6.41 12.73 -19.36
N THR A 139 5.56 12.72 -20.38
CA THR A 139 5.54 13.85 -21.33
C THR A 139 4.44 14.82 -20.88
N SER A 140 4.79 15.71 -19.96
CA SER A 140 4.13 17.02 -19.92
C SER A 140 4.54 17.87 -21.13
N ASP A 141 5.44 17.38 -22.00
CA ASP A 141 5.80 18.00 -23.28
C ASP A 141 4.90 17.53 -24.45
N ARG A 142 3.68 17.05 -24.16
CA ARG A 142 2.67 16.62 -25.16
C ARG A 142 1.69 17.75 -25.53
N GLU A 143 2.13 19.02 -25.53
CA GLU A 143 1.25 20.14 -25.90
C GLU A 143 0.94 20.20 -27.40
N ASP A 144 1.64 19.47 -28.28
CA ASP A 144 1.44 19.57 -29.75
C ASP A 144 1.17 18.25 -30.49
N LEU A 145 0.82 17.15 -29.81
CA LEU A 145 0.34 15.95 -30.52
C LEU A 145 -1.20 15.95 -30.60
N PRO A 146 -1.81 15.80 -31.79
CA PRO A 146 -3.24 15.59 -31.90
C PRO A 146 -3.61 14.46 -30.96
N LEU A 147 -4.62 14.66 -30.11
CA LEU A 147 -5.20 13.58 -29.31
C LEU A 147 -5.52 12.44 -30.27
N GLU A 148 -4.70 11.39 -30.29
CA GLU A 148 -5.20 10.11 -30.74
C GLU A 148 -6.28 9.78 -29.72
N THR A 149 -7.52 9.83 -30.20
CA THR A 149 -8.71 9.34 -29.50
C THR A 149 -8.36 8.06 -28.76
N PRO A 150 -8.88 7.83 -27.54
CA PRO A 150 -8.60 6.62 -26.79
C PRO A 150 -8.77 5.45 -27.74
N ARG A 151 -7.69 4.69 -27.92
CA ARG A 151 -7.72 3.48 -28.72
C ARG A 151 -8.89 2.67 -28.21
N ASP A 152 -9.70 2.16 -29.13
CA ASP A 152 -10.83 1.30 -28.84
C ASP A 152 -10.34 0.07 -28.07
N ASP A 153 -10.13 0.20 -26.76
CA ASP A 153 -9.74 -0.85 -25.82
C ASP A 153 -10.95 -1.79 -25.56
N PHE A 154 -11.71 -2.07 -26.61
CA PHE A 154 -12.76 -3.08 -26.66
C PHE A 154 -12.19 -4.44 -27.10
N ASP A 155 -10.89 -4.69 -26.94
CA ASP A 155 -10.32 -6.02 -27.18
C ASP A 155 -10.85 -7.06 -26.18
N LEU A 156 -11.36 -6.62 -25.02
CA LEU A 156 -11.91 -7.48 -23.98
C LEU A 156 -13.45 -7.50 -23.95
N CYS A 157 -14.11 -7.71 -25.08
CA CYS A 157 -15.57 -7.84 -25.12
C CYS A 157 -16.04 -9.20 -24.57
N THR A 158 -16.70 -9.19 -23.41
CA THR A 158 -17.32 -10.37 -22.80
C THR A 158 -18.79 -10.09 -22.46
N GLU A 159 -19.61 -11.15 -22.41
CA GLU A 159 -21.03 -11.04 -22.06
C GLU A 159 -21.24 -10.44 -20.67
N THR A 160 -20.44 -10.89 -19.70
CA THR A 160 -20.47 -10.37 -18.32
C THR A 160 -20.13 -8.88 -18.25
N LEU A 161 -19.20 -8.42 -19.08
CA LEU A 161 -18.83 -7.00 -19.14
C LEU A 161 -20.02 -6.17 -19.68
N ALA A 162 -20.66 -6.63 -20.75
CA ALA A 162 -21.85 -5.96 -21.30
C ALA A 162 -23.01 -5.91 -20.28
N GLN A 163 -23.19 -6.98 -19.50
CA GLN A 163 -24.18 -7.02 -18.43
C GLN A 163 -23.88 -5.98 -17.33
N ILE A 164 -22.63 -5.86 -16.88
CA ILE A 164 -22.23 -4.87 -15.88
C ILE A 164 -22.50 -3.44 -16.38
N TYR A 165 -22.19 -3.14 -17.65
CA TYR A 165 -22.50 -1.83 -18.23
C TYR A 165 -24.00 -1.55 -18.26
N ALA A 166 -24.82 -2.54 -18.61
CA ALA A 166 -26.28 -2.39 -18.57
C ALA A 166 -26.81 -2.15 -17.15
N GLU A 167 -26.27 -2.84 -16.14
CA GLU A 167 -26.63 -2.64 -14.73
C GLU A 167 -26.24 -1.25 -14.21
N GLN A 168 -25.16 -0.68 -14.75
CA GLN A 168 -24.69 0.67 -14.43
C GLN A 168 -25.44 1.79 -15.18
N GLY A 169 -26.32 1.45 -16.13
CA GLY A 169 -27.07 2.41 -16.95
C GLY A 169 -26.33 2.88 -18.22
N TYR A 170 -25.17 2.29 -18.53
CA TYR A 170 -24.37 2.55 -19.73
C TYR A 170 -24.86 1.68 -20.90
N PHE A 171 -26.05 2.00 -21.40
CA PHE A 171 -26.71 1.17 -22.42
C PHE A 171 -26.03 1.23 -23.79
N ASP A 172 -25.42 2.37 -24.14
CA ASP A 172 -24.74 2.55 -25.43
C ASP A 172 -23.50 1.64 -25.53
N GLU A 173 -22.70 1.61 -24.46
CA GLU A 173 -21.53 0.77 -24.32
C GLU A 173 -21.91 -0.72 -24.29
N ALA A 174 -22.96 -1.08 -23.55
CA ALA A 174 -23.47 -2.45 -23.52
C ALA A 174 -23.92 -2.92 -24.91
N ARG A 175 -24.62 -2.07 -25.69
CA ARG A 175 -25.05 -2.38 -27.06
C ARG A 175 -23.87 -2.60 -28.00
N GLN A 176 -22.83 -1.77 -27.90
CA GLN A 176 -21.62 -1.94 -28.71
C GLN A 176 -20.94 -3.28 -28.44
N ILE A 177 -20.82 -3.67 -27.16
CA ILE A 177 -20.21 -4.94 -26.78
C ILE A 177 -21.06 -6.13 -27.27
N TYR A 178 -22.39 -6.10 -27.11
CA TYR A 178 -23.27 -7.16 -27.63
C TYR A 178 -23.25 -7.26 -29.16
N SER A 179 -23.19 -6.13 -29.86
CA SER A 179 -23.06 -6.11 -31.32
C SER A 179 -21.75 -6.77 -31.76
N LYS A 180 -20.64 -6.45 -31.10
CA LYS A 180 -19.34 -7.06 -31.38
C LYS A 180 -19.30 -8.55 -31.06
N LEU A 181 -19.94 -8.98 -29.97
CA LEU A 181 -20.09 -10.39 -29.62
C LEU A 181 -20.93 -11.18 -30.64
N SER A 182 -21.95 -10.55 -31.22
CA SER A 182 -22.74 -11.14 -32.32
C SER A 182 -21.89 -11.43 -33.56
N LEU A 183 -20.96 -10.52 -33.89
CA LEU A 183 -20.01 -10.69 -35.00
C LEU A 183 -18.96 -11.78 -34.70
N LEU A 184 -18.49 -11.87 -33.46
CA LEU A 184 -17.51 -12.87 -33.03
C LEU A 184 -18.10 -14.29 -32.92
N TYR A 185 -19.37 -14.39 -32.51
CA TYR A 185 -20.05 -15.66 -32.25
C TYR A 185 -21.39 -15.74 -33.00
N PRO A 186 -21.37 -15.98 -34.33
CA PRO A 186 -22.58 -15.96 -35.16
C PRO A 186 -23.64 -16.99 -34.73
N GLU A 187 -23.23 -18.11 -34.14
CA GLU A 187 -24.11 -19.15 -33.58
C GLU A 187 -25.03 -18.61 -32.47
N LYS A 188 -24.58 -17.57 -31.75
CA LYS A 188 -25.31 -16.90 -30.67
C LYS A 188 -25.88 -15.54 -31.09
N SER A 189 -25.84 -15.19 -32.38
CA SER A 189 -26.28 -13.88 -32.87
C SER A 189 -27.72 -13.53 -32.47
N VAL A 190 -28.65 -14.49 -32.56
CA VAL A 190 -30.06 -14.32 -32.16
C VAL A 190 -30.19 -14.00 -30.67
N TYR A 191 -29.35 -14.62 -29.83
CA TYR A 191 -29.33 -14.39 -28.39
C TYR A 191 -28.88 -12.95 -28.07
N PHE A 192 -27.79 -12.48 -28.68
CA PHE A 192 -27.30 -11.13 -28.48
C PHE A 192 -28.27 -10.07 -29.05
N ALA A 193 -28.93 -10.34 -30.18
CA ALA A 193 -29.97 -9.47 -30.70
C ALA A 193 -31.14 -9.30 -29.71
N ALA A 194 -31.59 -10.39 -29.08
CA ALA A 194 -32.63 -10.33 -28.06
C ALA A 194 -32.20 -9.57 -26.79
N LEU A 195 -30.91 -9.58 -26.44
CA LEU A 195 -30.38 -8.77 -25.34
C LEU A 195 -30.36 -7.28 -25.70
N ILE A 196 -29.96 -6.93 -26.92
CA ILE A 196 -29.99 -5.54 -27.42
C ILE A 196 -31.43 -5.01 -27.40
N GLU A 197 -32.41 -5.78 -27.89
CA GLU A 197 -33.83 -5.37 -27.85
C GLU A 197 -34.37 -5.14 -26.42
N LYS A 198 -33.84 -5.86 -25.42
CA LYS A 198 -34.22 -5.64 -24.02
C LYS A 198 -33.66 -4.32 -23.49
N LEU A 199 -32.46 -3.94 -23.92
CA LEU A 199 -31.87 -2.66 -23.55
C LEU A 199 -32.62 -1.48 -24.20
N ASP A 200 -33.11 -1.63 -25.43
CA ASP A 200 -33.86 -0.57 -26.12
C ASP A 200 -35.27 -0.31 -25.55
N LYS A 201 -35.79 -1.22 -24.72
CA LYS A 201 -37.14 -1.11 -24.10
C LYS A 201 -37.13 -0.48 -22.71
N ASN A 202 -35.95 -0.20 -22.14
CA ASN A 202 -35.76 0.42 -20.83
C ASN A 202 -35.38 1.89 -20.97
#